data_AF-T1BJZ7-F1
#
_entry.id   AF-T1BJZ7-F1
#
_cell.length_a   1.000
_cell.length_b   1.000
_cell.length_c   1.000
_cell.angle_alpha   90.00
_cell.angle_beta   90.00
_cell.angle_gamma   90.00
#
_symmetry.space_group_name_H-M   'P 1'
#
loop_
_entity.id
_entity.type
_entity.pdbx_description
1 polymer ?
#
loop_
_entity_poly.entity_id
_entity_poly.type
_entity_poly.pdbx_seq_one_letter_code
_entity_poly.pdbx_strand_id
1 'polypeptide(L)'
;GDPMAAGRLRRIAVGIERSTFHPAEVPQLIEECFDQILAAAAAISDPFEQVFFVMVQLPYLQPFDNVNKRVSRLAANIPLIKGNLSPLSFTDVPRSTYTDAMLGVYELNKIDLLKDVFIWAYERSAARYAAVRQSLGEPDPFRLRHRAALREIIGEVIRGRMDR
;
A
#
# COMPACT_ATOMS: atom_id res chain seq x y z
N GLY A 1 17.65 -12.44 -9.07
CA GLY A 1 16.84 -11.33 -9.61
C GLY A 1 17.73 -10.12 -9.79
N ASP A 2 17.46 -9.29 -10.79
CA ASP A 2 18.21 -8.06 -11.05
C ASP A 2 18.11 -7.09 -9.86
N PRO A 3 19.23 -6.72 -9.19
CA PRO A 3 19.24 -5.75 -8.09
C PRO A 3 18.72 -4.36 -8.49
N MET A 4 18.78 -4.00 -9.77
CA MET A 4 18.35 -2.70 -10.31
C MET A 4 16.85 -2.64 -10.65
N ALA A 5 16.13 -3.76 -10.52
CA ALA A 5 14.69 -3.81 -10.80
C ALA A 5 13.83 -3.23 -9.64
N ALA A 6 14.42 -2.96 -8.47
CA ALA A 6 13.69 -2.44 -7.33
C ALA A 6 13.11 -1.05 -7.62
N GLY A 7 11.78 -0.95 -7.67
CA GLY A 7 11.06 0.30 -7.90
C GLY A 7 10.92 0.71 -9.38
N ARG A 8 11.48 -0.07 -10.32
CA ARG A 8 11.29 0.15 -11.75
C ARG A 8 10.04 -0.58 -12.25
N LEU A 9 9.28 0.05 -13.13
CA LEU A 9 8.18 -0.61 -13.83
C LEU A 9 8.71 -1.79 -14.66
N ARG A 10 7.97 -2.90 -14.62
CA ARG A 10 8.37 -4.12 -15.30
C ARG A 10 8.35 -3.94 -16.81
N ARG A 11 9.27 -4.63 -17.48
CA ARG A 11 9.33 -4.72 -18.95
C ARG A 11 9.06 -6.13 -19.47
N ILE A 12 8.74 -7.05 -18.56
CA ILE A 12 8.47 -8.46 -18.83
C ILE A 12 7.01 -8.79 -18.50
N ALA A 13 6.48 -9.82 -19.15
CA ALA A 13 5.19 -10.40 -18.76
C ALA A 13 5.31 -11.13 -17.41
N VAL A 14 4.24 -11.09 -16.63
CA VAL A 14 4.14 -11.79 -15.33
C VAL A 14 2.77 -12.43 -15.21
N GLY A 15 2.71 -13.55 -14.49
CA GLY A 15 1.46 -14.24 -14.17
C GLY A 15 1.13 -14.14 -12.69
N ILE A 16 -0.15 -14.27 -12.37
CA ILE A 16 -0.59 -14.42 -10.98
C ILE A 16 -0.68 -15.90 -10.66
N GLU A 17 0.08 -16.34 -9.66
CA GLU A 17 0.01 -17.73 -9.21
C GLU A 17 -1.43 -18.08 -8.79
N ARG A 18 -1.94 -19.21 -9.31
CA ARG A 18 -3.31 -19.71 -9.08
C ARG A 18 -4.43 -18.83 -9.65
N SER A 19 -4.17 -18.07 -10.70
CA SER A 19 -5.21 -17.35 -11.44
C SER A 19 -5.05 -17.52 -12.95
N THR A 20 -6.15 -17.47 -13.69
CA THR A 20 -6.14 -17.37 -15.16
C THR A 20 -6.07 -15.93 -15.65
N PHE A 21 -5.99 -14.96 -14.74
CA PHE A 21 -5.85 -13.55 -15.10
C PHE A 21 -4.46 -13.25 -15.67
N HIS A 22 -4.45 -12.53 -16.80
CA HIS A 22 -3.26 -12.05 -17.47
C HIS A 22 -3.17 -10.52 -17.33
N PRO A 23 -2.26 -9.99 -16.48
CA PRO A 23 -2.01 -8.56 -16.37
C PRO A 23 -1.52 -7.95 -17.70
N ALA A 24 -1.64 -6.64 -17.86
CA ALA A 24 -1.15 -5.92 -19.04
C ALA A 24 0.33 -6.23 -19.33
N GLU A 25 0.69 -6.66 -20.54
CA GLU A 25 2.07 -7.10 -20.83
C GLU A 25 2.92 -6.03 -21.53
N VAL A 26 2.26 -5.06 -22.18
CA VAL A 26 2.92 -4.01 -22.96
C VAL A 26 3.53 -2.96 -22.02
N PRO A 27 4.85 -2.76 -22.00
CA PRO A 27 5.50 -1.84 -21.04
C PRO A 27 4.96 -0.41 -21.09
N GLN A 28 4.72 0.12 -22.29
CA GLN A 28 4.17 1.48 -22.47
C GLN A 28 2.76 1.61 -21.85
N LEU A 29 1.92 0.58 -22.01
CA LEU A 29 0.59 0.56 -21.40
C LEU A 29 0.68 0.47 -19.86
N ILE A 30 1.67 -0.28 -19.35
CA ILE A 30 1.91 -0.35 -17.90
C ILE A 30 2.30 1.02 -17.35
N GLU A 31 3.20 1.73 -18.03
CA GLU A 31 3.59 3.11 -17.67
C GLU A 31 2.39 4.06 -17.67
N GLU A 32 1.62 4.09 -18.76
CA GLU A 32 0.43 4.95 -18.89
C GLU A 32 -0.62 4.64 -17.81
N CYS A 33 -0.95 3.37 -17.60
CA CYS A 33 -1.91 2.97 -16.56
C CYS A 33 -1.39 3.27 -15.15
N PHE A 34 -0.09 3.12 -14.90
CA PHE A 34 0.49 3.42 -13.60
C PHE A 34 0.36 4.91 -13.28
N ASP A 35 0.68 5.79 -14.24
CA ASP A 35 0.52 7.23 -14.09
C ASP A 35 -0.95 7.63 -13.87
N GLN A 36 -1.88 7.00 -14.58
CA GLN A 36 -3.32 7.20 -14.36
C GLN A 36 -3.76 6.77 -12.96
N ILE A 37 -3.28 5.63 -12.46
CA ILE A 37 -3.58 5.16 -11.10
C ILE A 37 -3.04 6.17 -10.07
N LEU A 38 -1.82 6.69 -10.26
CA LEU A 38 -1.26 7.68 -9.35
C LEU A 38 -2.04 8.99 -9.36
N ALA A 39 -2.44 9.48 -10.54
CA ALA A 39 -3.24 10.68 -10.68
C ALA A 39 -4.63 10.52 -10.05
N ALA A 40 -5.30 9.39 -10.30
CA ALA A 40 -6.60 9.07 -9.71
C ALA A 40 -6.49 8.95 -8.18
N ALA A 41 -5.49 8.23 -7.67
CA ALA A 41 -5.25 8.13 -6.23
C ALA A 41 -5.06 9.53 -5.62
N ALA A 42 -4.23 10.39 -6.22
CA ALA A 42 -3.98 11.75 -5.71
C ALA A 42 -5.22 12.66 -5.71
N ALA A 43 -6.20 12.40 -6.58
CA ALA A 43 -7.45 13.14 -6.64
C ALA A 43 -8.48 12.70 -5.57
N ILE A 44 -8.32 11.51 -4.99
CA ILE A 44 -9.22 11.01 -3.95
C ILE A 44 -8.91 11.72 -2.62
N SER A 45 -9.94 12.38 -2.07
CA SER A 45 -9.82 13.13 -0.81
C SER A 45 -9.95 12.26 0.43
N ASP A 46 -10.84 11.26 0.40
CA ASP A 46 -11.03 10.37 1.54
C ASP A 46 -9.85 9.39 1.65
N PRO A 47 -9.16 9.34 2.80
CA PRO A 47 -7.97 8.50 2.93
C PRO A 47 -8.30 7.01 2.84
N PHE A 48 -9.48 6.56 3.27
CA PHE A 48 -9.87 5.14 3.21
C PHE A 48 -10.16 4.72 1.77
N GLU A 49 -10.88 5.54 1.04
CA GLU A 49 -11.11 5.37 -0.39
C GLU A 49 -9.78 5.36 -1.16
N GLN A 50 -8.87 6.28 -0.85
CA GLN A 50 -7.54 6.35 -1.47
C GLN A 50 -6.73 5.06 -1.20
N VAL A 51 -6.75 4.55 0.04
CA VAL A 51 -6.12 3.27 0.40
C VAL A 51 -6.73 2.12 -0.41
N PHE A 52 -8.05 2.02 -0.39
CA PHE A 52 -8.77 0.91 -0.99
C PHE A 52 -8.60 0.91 -2.52
N PHE A 53 -8.65 2.08 -3.16
CA PHE A 53 -8.37 2.26 -4.57
C PHE A 53 -6.98 1.72 -4.94
N VAL A 54 -5.94 2.13 -4.20
CA VAL A 54 -4.57 1.67 -4.43
C VAL A 54 -4.43 0.15 -4.22
N MET A 55 -5.15 -0.42 -3.24
CA MET A 55 -5.17 -1.85 -2.98
C MET A 55 -5.84 -2.68 -4.08
N VAL A 56 -6.80 -2.11 -4.82
CA VAL A 56 -7.44 -2.76 -5.97
C VAL A 56 -6.57 -2.61 -7.22
N GLN A 57 -6.21 -1.37 -7.55
CA GLN A 57 -5.67 -1.04 -8.87
C GLN A 57 -4.21 -1.45 -9.06
N LEU A 58 -3.35 -1.27 -8.05
CA LEU A 58 -1.93 -1.62 -8.20
C LEU A 58 -1.72 -3.13 -8.38
N PRO A 59 -2.34 -4.02 -7.58
CA PRO A 59 -2.19 -5.46 -7.81
C PRO A 59 -2.84 -5.94 -9.11
N TYR A 60 -3.86 -5.24 -9.61
CA TYR A 60 -4.48 -5.55 -10.90
C TYR A 60 -3.54 -5.24 -12.08
N LEU A 61 -2.86 -4.08 -12.05
CA LEU A 61 -1.88 -3.71 -13.07
C LEU A 61 -0.58 -4.54 -13.00
N GLN A 62 -0.19 -4.95 -11.79
CA GLN A 62 1.11 -5.59 -11.50
C GLN A 62 2.32 -4.83 -12.03
N PRO A 63 2.54 -3.57 -11.63
CA PRO A 63 3.55 -2.71 -12.27
C PRO A 63 5.00 -3.14 -12.03
N PHE A 64 5.31 -3.98 -11.03
CA PHE A 64 6.69 -4.32 -10.66
C PHE A 64 7.03 -5.81 -10.87
N ASP A 65 8.31 -6.12 -11.14
CA ASP A 65 8.81 -7.50 -11.36
C ASP A 65 8.73 -8.38 -10.10
N ASN A 66 8.83 -7.77 -8.92
CA ASN A 66 8.70 -8.42 -7.63
C ASN A 66 8.14 -7.42 -6.62
N VAL A 67 7.63 -7.90 -5.49
CA VAL A 67 7.25 -7.06 -4.32
C VAL A 67 5.90 -6.31 -4.47
N ASN A 68 5.10 -6.52 -5.53
CA ASN A 68 3.78 -5.87 -5.70
C ASN A 68 2.90 -5.89 -4.43
N LYS A 69 2.79 -7.04 -3.76
CA LYS A 69 1.98 -7.19 -2.54
C LYS A 69 2.51 -6.39 -1.34
N ARG A 70 3.83 -6.25 -1.20
CA ARG A 70 4.45 -5.50 -0.09
C ARG A 70 4.51 -4.00 -0.39
N VAL A 71 4.77 -3.62 -1.64
CA VAL A 71 4.73 -2.21 -2.11
C VAL A 71 3.31 -1.67 -2.00
N SER A 72 2.30 -2.41 -2.46
CA SER A 72 0.90 -2.00 -2.34
C SER A 72 0.50 -1.78 -0.88
N ARG A 73 0.86 -2.68 0.04
CA ARG A 73 0.57 -2.51 1.49
C ARG A 73 1.29 -1.34 2.16
N LEU A 74 2.50 -1.00 1.71
CA LEU A 74 3.24 0.15 2.24
C LEU A 74 2.68 1.47 1.68
N ALA A 75 2.45 1.53 0.37
CA ALA A 75 1.86 2.68 -0.31
C ALA A 75 0.44 2.98 0.19
N ALA A 76 -0.36 1.92 0.39
CA ALA A 76 -1.70 1.95 0.98
C ALA A 76 -1.72 2.65 2.35
N ASN A 77 -0.63 2.64 3.13
CA ASN A 77 -0.62 3.26 4.45
C ASN A 77 -0.25 4.75 4.46
N ILE A 78 0.30 5.29 3.36
CA ILE A 78 0.71 6.70 3.27
C ILE A 78 -0.48 7.66 3.54
N PRO A 79 -1.68 7.46 2.95
CA PRO A 79 -2.84 8.30 3.19
C PRO A 79 -3.26 8.34 4.66
N LEU A 80 -3.35 7.17 5.30
CA LEU A 80 -3.76 7.02 6.70
C LEU A 80 -2.79 7.74 7.63
N ILE A 81 -1.49 7.56 7.41
CA ILE A 81 -0.45 8.22 8.22
C ILE A 81 -0.48 9.74 8.05
N LYS A 82 -0.67 10.24 6.81
CA LYS A 82 -0.81 11.68 6.55
C LYS A 82 -2.05 12.26 7.25
N GLY A 83 -3.15 11.50 7.28
CA GLY A 83 -4.38 11.83 8.00
C GLY A 83 -4.32 11.61 9.51
N ASN A 84 -3.18 11.20 10.08
CA ASN A 84 -3.02 10.87 11.50
C ASN A 84 -3.99 9.76 11.99
N LEU A 85 -4.34 8.85 11.08
CA LEU A 85 -5.19 7.67 11.31
C LEU A 85 -4.32 6.45 11.65
N SER A 86 -4.98 5.40 12.17
CA SER A 86 -4.31 4.13 12.45
C SER A 86 -3.78 3.51 11.15
N PRO A 87 -2.53 3.02 11.10
CA PRO A 87 -2.07 2.23 9.97
C PRO A 87 -2.88 0.94 9.83
N LEU A 88 -3.17 0.55 8.59
CA LEU A 88 -3.81 -0.70 8.23
C LEU A 88 -2.84 -1.88 8.35
N SER A 89 -3.30 -2.94 9.01
CA SER A 89 -2.61 -4.22 9.12
C SER A 89 -3.50 -5.39 8.76
N PHE A 90 -2.92 -6.38 8.07
CA PHE A 90 -3.56 -7.65 7.73
C PHE A 90 -3.08 -8.80 8.63
N THR A 91 -2.50 -8.51 9.79
CA THR A 91 -1.94 -9.55 10.69
C THR A 91 -2.95 -10.64 11.03
N ASP A 92 -4.21 -10.24 11.23
CA ASP A 92 -5.26 -11.15 11.66
C ASP A 92 -6.11 -11.70 10.50
N VAL A 93 -5.83 -11.29 9.26
CA VAL A 93 -6.56 -11.75 8.08
C VAL A 93 -5.95 -13.08 7.61
N PRO A 94 -6.74 -14.17 7.52
CA PRO A 94 -6.26 -15.43 6.96
C PRO A 94 -5.76 -15.21 5.53
N ARG A 95 -4.61 -15.82 5.20
CA ARG A 95 -4.00 -15.66 3.86
C ARG A 95 -4.94 -16.11 2.75
N SER A 96 -5.68 -17.21 2.95
CA SER A 96 -6.66 -17.72 2.00
C SER A 96 -7.75 -16.68 1.70
N THR A 97 -8.35 -16.07 2.73
CA THR A 97 -9.38 -15.05 2.58
C THR A 97 -8.89 -13.85 1.76
N TYR A 98 -7.67 -13.37 2.02
CA TYR A 98 -7.09 -12.30 1.21
C TYR A 98 -6.82 -12.75 -0.23
N THR A 99 -6.35 -14.00 -0.43
CA THR A 99 -6.16 -14.55 -1.77
C THR A 99 -7.48 -14.64 -2.55
N ASP A 100 -8.54 -15.16 -1.94
CA ASP A 100 -9.86 -15.29 -2.56
C ASP A 100 -10.45 -13.91 -2.91
N ALA A 101 -10.25 -12.93 -2.02
CA ALA A 101 -10.64 -11.53 -2.27
C ALA A 101 -9.92 -10.97 -3.52
N MET A 102 -8.62 -11.21 -3.64
CA MET A 102 -7.85 -10.76 -4.81
C MET A 102 -8.25 -11.51 -6.08
N LEU A 103 -8.54 -12.81 -6.01
CA LEU A 103 -9.06 -13.57 -7.16
C LEU A 103 -10.41 -13.03 -7.63
N GLY A 104 -11.28 -12.62 -6.71
CA GLY A 104 -12.54 -11.94 -7.06
C GLY A 104 -12.31 -10.65 -7.86
N VAL A 105 -11.27 -9.88 -7.51
CA VAL A 105 -10.87 -8.69 -8.28
C VAL A 105 -10.32 -9.08 -9.65
N TYR A 106 -9.40 -10.04 -9.71
CA TYR A 106 -8.71 -10.41 -10.95
C TYR A 106 -9.62 -11.11 -11.97
N GLU A 107 -10.43 -12.05 -11.53
CA GLU A 107 -11.15 -12.97 -12.44
C GLU A 107 -12.60 -12.54 -12.66
N LEU A 108 -13.21 -11.88 -11.67
CA LEU A 108 -14.62 -11.53 -11.70
C LEU A 108 -14.87 -10.03 -11.79
N ASN A 109 -13.81 -9.21 -11.71
CA ASN A 109 -13.91 -7.75 -11.62
C ASN A 109 -14.86 -7.30 -10.49
N LYS A 110 -14.86 -8.04 -9.37
CA LYS A 110 -15.69 -7.78 -8.19
C LYS A 110 -14.82 -7.40 -7.01
N ILE A 111 -15.18 -6.29 -6.35
CA ILE A 111 -14.41 -5.72 -5.24
C ILE A 111 -15.03 -6.01 -3.87
N ASP A 112 -16.23 -6.60 -3.81
CA ASP A 112 -17.02 -6.72 -2.59
C ASP A 112 -16.29 -7.47 -1.49
N LEU A 113 -15.72 -8.65 -1.80
CA LEU A 113 -14.99 -9.44 -0.82
C LEU A 113 -13.72 -8.73 -0.33
N LEU A 114 -13.01 -8.02 -1.22
CA LEU A 114 -11.84 -7.24 -0.82
C LEU A 114 -12.21 -6.04 0.05
N LYS A 115 -13.35 -5.41 -0.22
CA LYS A 115 -13.90 -4.32 0.60
C LYS A 115 -14.23 -4.82 2.01
N ASP A 116 -14.88 -5.97 2.13
CA ASP A 116 -15.22 -6.56 3.43
C ASP A 116 -13.96 -6.92 4.21
N VAL A 117 -12.97 -7.53 3.55
CA VAL A 117 -11.66 -7.82 4.15
C VAL A 117 -10.95 -6.54 4.60
N PHE A 118 -11.00 -5.48 3.79
CA PHE A 118 -10.40 -4.18 4.12
C PHE A 118 -11.04 -3.56 5.36
N ILE A 119 -12.36 -3.48 5.42
CA ILE A 119 -13.09 -2.90 6.56
C ILE A 119 -12.77 -3.68 7.83
N TRP A 120 -12.90 -5.02 7.78
CA TRP A 120 -12.62 -5.88 8.93
C TRP A 120 -11.17 -5.75 9.43
N ALA A 121 -10.21 -5.72 8.51
CA ALA A 121 -8.80 -5.54 8.85
C ALA A 121 -8.54 -4.17 9.49
N TYR A 122 -9.20 -3.12 8.98
CA TYR A 122 -9.04 -1.77 9.49
C TYR A 122 -9.64 -1.61 10.89
N GLU A 123 -10.84 -2.14 11.16
CA GLU A 123 -11.47 -2.10 12.48
C GLU A 123 -10.54 -2.68 13.57
N ARG A 124 -9.92 -3.83 13.29
CA ARG A 124 -8.96 -4.47 14.20
C ARG A 124 -7.67 -3.68 14.34
N SER A 125 -7.18 -3.11 13.24
CA SER A 125 -6.00 -2.25 13.24
C SER A 125 -6.22 -1.02 14.14
N ALA A 126 -7.37 -0.36 13.99
CA ALA A 126 -7.77 0.79 14.79
C ALA A 126 -7.94 0.43 16.28
N ALA A 127 -8.60 -0.70 16.59
CA ALA A 127 -8.75 -1.19 17.97
C ALA A 127 -7.39 -1.44 18.64
N ARG A 128 -6.47 -2.09 17.93
CA ARG A 128 -5.10 -2.34 18.41
C ARG A 128 -4.33 -1.04 18.61
N TYR A 129 -4.44 -0.10 17.66
CA TYR A 129 -3.77 1.18 17.76
C TYR A 129 -4.29 2.01 18.95
N ALA A 130 -5.60 1.99 19.20
CA ALA A 130 -6.21 2.62 20.36
C ALA A 130 -5.68 2.02 21.67
N ALA A 131 -5.61 0.68 21.78
CA ALA A 131 -5.07 0.00 22.94
C ALA A 131 -3.58 0.33 23.18
N VAL A 132 -2.77 0.35 22.11
CA VAL A 132 -1.35 0.74 22.18
C VAL A 132 -1.21 2.19 22.61
N ARG A 133 -2.02 3.11 22.07
CA ARG A 133 -2.00 4.53 22.44
C ARG A 133 -2.41 4.75 23.90
N GLN A 134 -3.38 3.99 24.43
CA GLN A 134 -3.75 4.02 25.84
C GLN A 134 -2.60 3.52 26.75
N SER A 135 -1.86 2.49 26.31
CA SER A 135 -0.73 1.94 27.06
C SER A 135 0.54 2.80 27.06
N LEU A 136 0.73 3.63 26.02
CA LEU A 136 1.92 4.48 25.83
C LEU A 136 1.87 5.80 26.62
N GLY A 137 0.72 6.16 27.22
CA GLY A 137 0.53 7.47 27.84
C GLY A 137 0.51 8.63 26.85
N GLU A 138 0.47 9.88 27.33
CA GLU A 138 0.60 11.05 26.46
C GLU A 138 1.97 11.05 25.75
N PRO A 139 2.03 11.37 24.45
CA PRO A 139 3.28 11.45 23.73
C PRO A 139 4.24 12.42 24.43
N ASP A 140 5.45 11.94 24.73
CA ASP A 140 6.51 12.70 25.39
C ASP A 140 6.59 14.14 24.82
N PRO A 141 6.35 15.18 25.64
CA PRO A 141 6.37 16.58 25.23
C PRO A 141 7.65 16.96 24.47
N PHE A 142 8.77 16.31 24.79
CA PHE A 142 10.05 16.48 24.12
C PHE A 142 9.99 16.00 22.64
N ARG A 143 9.39 14.84 22.38
CA ARG A 143 9.21 14.32 21.01
C ARG A 143 8.27 15.19 20.18
N LEU A 144 7.26 15.79 20.81
CA LEU A 144 6.36 16.74 20.16
C LEU A 144 7.08 18.05 19.81
N ARG A 145 7.86 18.61 20.74
CA ARG A 145 8.61 19.86 20.55
C ARG A 145 9.68 19.74 19.45
N HIS A 146 10.32 18.57 19.35
CA HIS A 146 11.42 18.35 18.41
C HIS A 146 11.03 17.54 17.16
N ARG A 147 9.74 17.23 16.96
CA ARG A 147 9.22 16.46 15.82
C ARG A 147 9.71 16.99 14.47
N ALA A 148 9.69 18.31 14.28
CA ALA A 148 10.06 18.93 13.01
C ALA A 148 11.56 18.76 12.74
N ALA A 149 12.40 19.12 13.71
CA ALA A 149 13.85 18.95 13.63
C ALA A 149 14.27 17.48 13.44
N LEU A 150 13.61 16.53 14.14
CA LEU A 150 13.87 15.11 13.96
C LEU A 150 13.50 14.63 12.55
N ARG A 151 12.39 15.10 11.97
CA ARG A 151 12.01 14.77 10.58
C ARG A 151 13.01 15.32 9.57
N GLU A 152 13.49 16.53 9.79
CA GLU A 152 14.46 17.19 8.91
C GLU A 152 15.78 16.42 8.90
N ILE A 153 16.34 16.13 10.08
CA ILE A 153 17.57 15.35 10.25
C ILE A 153 17.42 13.95 9.65
N ILE A 154 16.31 13.24 9.91
CA ILE A 154 16.05 11.92 9.31
C ILE A 154 15.97 12.04 7.78
N GLY A 155 15.30 13.07 7.27
CA GLY A 155 15.17 13.32 5.83
C GLY A 155 16.52 13.62 5.16
N GLU A 156 17.42 14.33 5.84
CA GLU A 156 18.80 14.56 5.38
C GLU A 156 19.64 13.27 5.39
N VAL A 157 19.57 12.48 6.47
CA VAL A 157 20.30 11.21 6.56
C VAL A 157 19.87 10.22 5.48
N ILE A 158 18.58 10.15 5.17
CA ILE A 158 18.05 9.27 4.12
C ILE A 158 18.51 9.76 2.73
N ARG A 159 18.38 11.06 2.43
CA ARG A 159 18.84 11.63 1.14
C ARG A 159 20.34 11.49 0.97
N GLY A 160 21.14 11.78 1.99
CA GLY A 160 22.60 11.64 1.96
C GLY A 160 23.10 10.20 1.89
N ARG A 161 22.27 9.20 2.21
CA ARG A 161 22.57 7.78 1.96
C ARG A 161 22.18 7.30 0.56
N MET A 162 21.29 8.02 -0.14
CA MET A 162 20.91 7.71 -1.52
C MET A 162 21.89 8.30 -2.55
N ASP A 163 22.77 9.22 -2.13
CA ASP A 163 23.82 9.85 -2.94
C ASP A 163 25.20 9.12 -2.85
N ARG A 164 25.23 7.85 -2.41
CA ARG A 164 26.46 7.03 -2.36
C ARG A 164 26.28 5.65 -2.99
#